data_AF-A0A7S4LGT1-F1
#
_entry.id   AF-A0A7S4LGT1-F1
#
_cell.length_a   1.000
_cell.length_b   1.000
_cell.length_c   1.000
_cell.angle_alpha   90.00
_cell.angle_beta   90.00
_cell.angle_gamma   90.00
#
_symmetry.space_group_name_H-M   'P 1'
#
loop_
_entity.id
_entity.type
_entity.pdbx_description
1 polymer ?
#
loop_
_entity_poly.entity_id
_entity_poly.type
_entity_poly.pdbx_seq_one_letter_code
_entity_poly.pdbx_strand_id
1 'polypeptide(L)'
;NKASLSKPKDLNPPAAKQEEFAKMFGLTWADALAQGVVYNAVDGCAKLGIDGGQMDTCWAAAKKAGKLVKFGGGFYAGLVTPPAASAPASSGTFVINGFYMAMREKYTKAGASISYMTVEWDSASLSWADFRGKVLGATDPGTAEAGSCRRMVLEQWKDLGLQSEPNVGDNGVHASASPFEALAERLNWLGAEVETDEFGKAMLEAGIPKDTIMQWTKDPQVEFEGSKASLFDLLEDLDVKDCLQKAQAIAGVTGPVSATKNQAFVFVKPHAVTAAVVLLVKNKFGDSGISITDDGILDNKTIEEKLLIDNHYYAIANKASLSKPKDLNPPAAKQEEFAKMFGLTWADALAQGVVYNAVDGCA
;
A
#
# COMPACT_ATOMS: atom_id res chain seq x y z
N ASN A 1 -0.28 2.52 8.92
CA ASN A 1 -0.87 2.13 10.23
C ASN A 1 -0.77 3.23 11.30
N LYS A 2 0.38 3.83 11.63
CA LYS A 2 0.45 4.94 12.63
C LYS A 2 -0.44 6.16 12.32
N ALA A 3 -0.75 6.39 11.05
CA ALA A 3 -1.61 7.47 10.56
C ALA A 3 -3.11 7.25 10.81
N SER A 4 -3.55 6.00 11.06
CA SER A 4 -4.98 5.65 11.09
C SER A 4 -5.37 4.60 12.13
N LEU A 5 -4.55 3.57 12.38
CA LEU A 5 -4.90 2.47 13.28
C LEU A 5 -4.24 2.56 14.66
N SER A 6 -3.12 3.28 14.80
CA SER A 6 -2.50 3.52 16.11
C SER A 6 -3.09 4.77 16.78
N LYS A 7 -3.31 4.73 18.11
CA LYS A 7 -3.68 5.92 18.89
C LYS A 7 -2.44 6.62 19.44
N PRO A 8 -2.45 7.97 19.56
CA PRO A 8 -1.29 8.74 20.02
C PRO A 8 -0.68 8.27 21.34
N LYS A 9 -1.51 7.86 22.30
CA LYS A 9 -1.06 7.34 23.61
C LYS A 9 -0.26 6.03 23.53
N ASP A 10 -0.43 5.27 22.46
CA ASP A 10 0.27 4.00 22.21
C ASP A 10 1.56 4.22 21.41
N LEU A 11 1.87 5.47 21.03
CA LEU A 11 3.08 5.84 20.31
C LEU A 11 4.15 6.27 21.31
N ASN A 12 5.31 5.61 21.25
CA ASN A 12 6.46 5.93 22.06
C ASN A 12 7.63 6.39 21.18
N PRO A 13 7.74 7.69 20.85
CA PRO A 13 8.91 8.21 20.18
C PRO A 13 10.20 7.95 20.98
N PRO A 14 11.36 7.76 20.33
CA PRO A 14 12.64 7.70 21.02
C PRO A 14 12.89 8.95 21.87
N ALA A 15 13.51 8.80 23.05
CA ALA A 15 13.72 9.90 24.01
C ALA A 15 14.37 11.15 23.38
N ALA A 16 15.44 10.96 22.59
CA ALA A 16 16.11 12.05 21.88
C ALA A 16 15.16 12.82 20.93
N LYS A 17 14.15 12.16 20.38
CA LYS A 17 13.16 12.79 19.51
C LYS A 17 12.01 13.45 20.28
N GLN A 18 11.73 12.99 21.51
CA GLN A 18 10.85 13.72 22.43
C GLN A 18 11.49 15.04 22.88
N GLU A 19 12.81 15.06 23.10
CA GLU A 19 13.56 16.29 23.39
C GLU A 19 13.55 17.26 22.20
N GLU A 20 13.74 16.76 20.98
CA GLU A 20 13.63 17.56 19.75
C GLU A 20 12.22 18.18 19.59
N PHE A 21 11.17 17.41 19.90
CA PHE A 21 9.79 17.89 19.93
C PHE A 21 9.59 19.00 20.97
N ALA A 22 10.09 18.80 22.18
CA ALA A 22 10.03 19.80 23.24
C ALA A 22 10.75 21.09 22.85
N LYS A 23 11.92 20.98 22.21
CA LYS A 23 12.69 22.13 21.73
C LYS A 23 11.99 22.87 20.60
N MET A 24 11.40 22.15 19.65
CA MET A 24 10.74 22.76 18.49
C MET A 24 9.43 23.46 18.87
N PHE A 25 8.65 22.86 19.76
CA PHE A 25 7.29 23.33 20.05
C PHE A 25 7.10 23.94 21.43
N GLY A 26 8.13 23.93 22.28
CA GLY A 26 8.06 24.41 23.65
C GLY A 26 7.12 23.56 24.53
N LEU A 27 6.81 22.33 24.11
CA LEU A 27 5.85 21.45 24.76
C LEU A 27 6.41 20.02 24.75
N THR A 28 6.47 19.36 25.91
CA THR A 28 6.98 17.98 25.96
C THR A 28 5.98 17.02 25.33
N TRP A 29 6.47 15.86 24.85
CA TRP A 29 5.59 14.82 24.28
C TRP A 29 4.55 14.32 25.30
N ALA A 30 4.97 14.13 26.56
CA ALA A 30 4.08 13.71 27.63
C ALA A 30 2.99 14.76 27.92
N ASP A 31 3.35 16.05 27.95
CA ASP A 31 2.37 17.13 28.14
C ASP A 31 1.43 17.26 26.95
N ALA A 32 1.93 17.10 25.72
CA ALA A 32 1.09 17.12 24.51
C ALA A 32 0.05 15.99 24.51
N LEU A 33 0.43 14.80 24.98
CA LEU A 33 -0.51 13.69 25.19
C LEU A 33 -1.49 13.99 26.33
N ALA A 34 -1.01 14.51 27.47
CA ALA A 34 -1.84 14.84 28.63
C ALA A 34 -2.86 15.96 28.33
N GLN A 35 -2.49 16.92 27.48
CA GLN A 35 -3.37 17.99 27.00
C GLN A 35 -4.34 17.53 25.90
N GLY A 36 -4.16 16.32 25.37
CA GLY A 36 -5.02 15.79 24.29
C GLY A 36 -4.89 16.59 22.98
N VAL A 37 -3.69 17.07 22.65
CA VAL A 37 -3.43 17.89 21.44
C VAL A 37 -2.74 17.11 20.31
N VAL A 38 -2.47 15.82 20.52
CA VAL A 38 -1.87 14.91 19.53
C VAL A 38 -2.92 13.95 18.99
N TYR A 39 -2.98 13.81 17.67
CA TYR A 39 -3.95 13.00 16.95
C TYR A 39 -3.25 12.22 15.81
N ASN A 40 -3.75 11.04 15.45
CA ASN A 40 -3.37 10.44 14.17
C ASN A 40 -3.99 11.23 13.00
N ALA A 41 -3.67 10.92 11.75
CA ALA A 41 -4.12 11.70 10.61
C ALA A 41 -5.66 11.73 10.48
N VAL A 42 -6.31 10.58 10.70
CA VAL A 42 -7.78 10.44 10.65
C VAL A 42 -8.45 11.24 11.76
N ASP A 43 -8.04 11.02 13.02
CA ASP A 43 -8.58 11.73 14.18
C ASP A 43 -8.27 13.25 14.10
N GLY A 44 -7.14 13.62 13.49
CA GLY A 44 -6.72 14.99 13.26
C GLY A 44 -7.61 15.72 12.25
N CYS A 45 -7.95 15.08 11.13
CA CYS A 45 -8.96 15.58 10.18
C CYS A 45 -10.30 15.85 10.89
N ALA A 46 -10.79 14.87 11.65
CA ALA A 46 -12.05 15.00 12.40
C ALA A 46 -11.99 16.14 13.44
N LYS A 47 -10.88 16.26 14.18
CA LYS A 47 -10.67 17.32 15.18
C LYS A 47 -10.66 18.72 14.56
N LEU A 48 -10.03 18.84 13.40
CA LEU A 48 -9.84 20.12 12.70
C LEU A 48 -11.02 20.48 11.80
N GLY A 49 -11.96 19.56 11.56
CA GLY A 49 -13.06 19.75 10.63
C GLY A 49 -12.58 19.91 9.18
N ILE A 50 -11.51 19.21 8.81
CA ILE A 50 -10.90 19.27 7.47
C ILE A 50 -10.89 17.90 6.80
N ASP A 51 -10.92 17.90 5.46
CA ASP A 51 -10.84 16.70 4.64
C ASP A 51 -9.38 16.30 4.32
N GLY A 52 -9.17 15.23 3.53
CA GLY A 52 -7.84 14.71 3.26
C GLY A 52 -6.98 15.62 2.38
N GLY A 53 -7.57 16.25 1.37
CA GLY A 53 -6.92 17.24 0.50
C GLY A 53 -6.54 18.52 1.25
N GLN A 54 -7.42 18.99 2.15
CA GLN A 54 -7.12 20.09 3.06
C GLN A 54 -6.01 19.72 4.04
N MET A 55 -6.01 18.49 4.58
CA MET A 55 -4.92 18.00 5.43
C MET A 55 -3.60 17.98 4.69
N ASP A 56 -3.56 17.49 3.44
CA ASP A 56 -2.33 17.47 2.64
C ASP A 56 -1.80 18.90 2.38
N THR A 57 -2.71 19.83 2.07
CA THR A 57 -2.37 21.26 1.93
C THR A 57 -1.79 21.83 3.23
N CYS A 58 -2.43 21.57 4.37
CA CYS A 58 -1.96 22.07 5.67
C CYS A 58 -0.66 21.39 6.10
N TRP A 59 -0.47 20.11 5.77
CA TRP A 59 0.74 19.35 6.02
C TRP A 59 1.92 19.90 5.20
N ALA A 60 1.70 20.20 3.91
CA ALA A 60 2.69 20.85 3.06
C ALA A 60 3.06 22.25 3.59
N ALA A 61 2.10 23.02 4.08
CA ALA A 61 2.35 24.31 4.72
C ALA A 61 3.16 24.16 6.02
N ALA A 62 2.80 23.22 6.89
CA ALA A 62 3.53 22.91 8.12
C ALA A 62 4.98 22.47 7.81
N LYS A 63 5.18 21.66 6.78
CA LYS A 63 6.51 21.28 6.28
C LYS A 63 7.33 22.49 5.87
N LYS A 64 6.76 23.35 5.03
CA LYS A 64 7.42 24.58 4.57
C LYS A 64 7.77 25.53 5.72
N ALA A 65 6.95 25.54 6.77
CA ALA A 65 7.15 26.36 7.97
C ALA A 65 8.12 25.73 9.00
N GLY A 66 8.70 24.56 8.72
CA GLY A 66 9.58 23.86 9.67
C GLY A 66 8.86 23.36 10.93
N LYS A 67 7.54 23.12 10.83
CA LYS A 67 6.67 22.70 11.94
C LYS A 67 6.41 21.19 11.94
N LEU A 68 7.40 20.41 11.52
CA LEU A 68 7.37 18.96 11.51
C LEU A 68 8.53 18.42 12.34
N VAL A 69 8.23 17.51 13.26
CA VAL A 69 9.24 16.70 13.94
C VAL A 69 9.17 15.28 13.43
N LYS A 70 10.33 14.74 13.12
CA LYS A 70 10.48 13.34 12.76
C LYS A 70 10.92 12.53 13.96
N PHE A 71 10.06 11.63 14.43
CA PHE A 71 10.34 10.73 15.54
C PHE A 71 11.13 9.49 15.16
N GLY A 72 11.10 9.07 13.90
CA GLY A 72 11.77 7.86 13.46
C GLY A 72 11.17 7.39 12.16
N GLY A 73 11.53 6.17 11.72
CA GLY A 73 10.96 5.56 10.53
C GLY A 73 9.44 5.78 10.53
N GLY A 74 8.98 6.65 9.63
CA GLY A 74 7.59 6.71 9.29
C GLY A 74 6.66 7.35 10.25
N PHE A 75 7.25 8.07 11.19
CA PHE A 75 6.55 8.59 12.31
C PHE A 75 6.91 10.05 12.44
N TYR A 76 5.99 10.89 12.02
CA TYR A 76 6.10 12.34 12.09
C TYR A 76 5.00 12.92 12.93
N ALA A 77 5.28 14.02 13.61
CA ALA A 77 4.27 14.94 14.12
C ALA A 77 4.40 16.28 13.40
N GLY A 78 3.30 16.76 12.83
CA GLY A 78 3.20 18.11 12.29
C GLY A 78 2.26 18.97 13.10
N LEU A 79 2.65 20.21 13.41
CA LEU A 79 1.75 21.19 13.99
C LEU A 79 0.87 21.78 12.88
N VAL A 80 -0.29 21.16 12.67
CA VAL A 80 -1.27 21.52 11.65
C VAL A 80 -2.20 22.60 12.18
N THR A 81 -2.37 23.65 11.40
CA THR A 81 -3.34 24.72 11.67
C THR A 81 -4.36 24.71 10.53
N PRO A 82 -5.66 24.70 10.80
CA PRO A 82 -6.67 24.72 9.75
C PRO A 82 -6.63 26.08 9.02
N PRO A 83 -7.10 26.15 7.75
CA PRO A 83 -7.20 27.41 7.02
C PRO A 83 -8.04 28.43 7.80
N ALA A 84 -7.71 29.72 7.70
CA ALA A 84 -8.25 30.81 8.54
C ALA A 84 -9.79 30.98 8.56
N ALA A 85 -10.54 30.21 7.76
CA ALA A 85 -11.99 30.29 7.64
C ALA A 85 -12.77 29.37 8.61
N SER A 86 -12.11 28.47 9.38
CA SER A 86 -12.83 27.41 10.13
C SER A 86 -12.72 27.40 11.66
N ALA A 87 -12.00 28.30 12.34
CA ALA A 87 -12.06 28.42 13.81
C ALA A 87 -11.35 29.68 14.34
N PRO A 88 -11.73 30.22 15.53
CA PRO A 88 -10.94 31.23 16.22
C PRO A 88 -9.57 30.66 16.58
N ALA A 89 -8.54 31.53 16.63
CA ALA A 89 -7.13 31.22 16.84
C ALA A 89 -6.86 30.14 17.90
N SER A 90 -6.98 28.86 17.53
CA SER A 90 -6.57 27.74 18.36
C SER A 90 -5.11 27.47 18.05
N SER A 91 -4.29 27.35 19.10
CA SER A 91 -2.98 26.70 19.05
C SER A 91 -3.07 25.45 18.15
N GLY A 92 -2.17 25.33 17.16
CA GLY A 92 -2.23 24.25 16.17
C GLY A 92 -2.35 22.85 16.81
N THR A 93 -2.86 21.90 16.03
CA THR A 93 -3.03 20.49 16.45
C THR A 93 -1.85 19.66 15.96
N PHE A 94 -1.28 18.79 16.81
CA PHE A 94 -0.25 17.87 16.37
C PHE A 94 -0.89 16.67 15.67
N VAL A 95 -0.58 16.51 14.39
CA VAL A 95 -1.10 15.42 13.55
C VAL A 95 0.02 14.46 13.22
N ILE A 96 -0.24 13.15 13.35
CA ILE A 96 0.71 12.12 12.95
C ILE A 96 0.51 11.73 11.49
N ASN A 97 1.55 11.88 10.67
CA ASN A 97 1.59 11.48 9.24
C ASN A 97 0.41 12.03 8.38
N GLY A 98 0.14 13.34 8.44
CA GLY A 98 -0.99 13.97 7.73
C GLY A 98 -0.99 13.76 6.21
N PHE A 99 0.19 13.59 5.58
CA PHE A 99 0.33 13.27 4.15
C PHE A 99 -0.42 12.01 3.69
N TYR A 100 -0.74 11.10 4.62
CA TYR A 100 -1.44 9.85 4.30
C TYR A 100 -2.89 10.08 3.85
N MET A 101 -3.53 11.16 4.30
CA MET A 101 -4.97 11.35 4.13
C MET A 101 -5.39 11.55 2.68
N ALA A 102 -4.56 12.19 1.84
CA ALA A 102 -4.87 12.35 0.42
C ALA A 102 -4.97 11.00 -0.32
N MET A 103 -4.17 10.00 0.06
CA MET A 103 -4.25 8.66 -0.54
C MET A 103 -5.48 7.90 -0.04
N ARG A 104 -5.76 7.96 1.28
CA ARG A 104 -6.92 7.31 1.89
C ARG A 104 -8.24 7.88 1.39
N GLU A 105 -8.30 9.20 1.23
CA GLU A 105 -9.53 9.91 0.86
C GLU A 105 -10.06 9.50 -0.51
N LYS A 106 -9.19 9.13 -1.46
CA LYS A 106 -9.61 8.60 -2.77
C LYS A 106 -10.59 7.43 -2.67
N TYR A 107 -10.52 6.65 -1.60
CA TYR A 107 -11.35 5.46 -1.37
C TYR A 107 -12.44 5.66 -0.31
N THR A 108 -12.31 6.69 0.53
CA THR A 108 -13.18 6.89 1.71
C THR A 108 -14.10 8.10 1.59
N LYS A 109 -13.84 9.00 0.62
CA LYS A 109 -14.72 10.13 0.31
C LYS A 109 -16.12 9.64 -0.11
N ALA A 110 -17.14 10.38 0.28
CA ALA A 110 -18.53 10.09 -0.09
C ALA A 110 -18.67 9.94 -1.62
N GLY A 111 -19.31 8.85 -2.03
CA GLY A 111 -19.50 8.50 -3.45
C GLY A 111 -18.34 7.72 -4.07
N ALA A 112 -17.21 7.57 -3.38
CA ALA A 112 -16.16 6.64 -3.80
C ALA A 112 -16.64 5.19 -3.63
N SER A 113 -16.12 4.33 -4.49
CA SER A 113 -16.29 2.88 -4.38
C SER A 113 -15.16 2.20 -5.15
N ILE A 114 -15.00 0.90 -4.96
CA ILE A 114 -14.27 0.06 -5.91
C ILE A 114 -15.24 -0.94 -6.53
N SER A 115 -14.98 -1.35 -7.77
CA SER A 115 -15.60 -2.55 -8.35
C SER A 115 -14.55 -3.65 -8.38
N TYR A 116 -14.73 -4.66 -7.53
CA TYR A 116 -13.77 -5.75 -7.37
C TYR A 116 -14.17 -6.97 -8.21
N MET A 117 -13.18 -7.78 -8.55
CA MET A 117 -13.30 -9.08 -9.17
C MET A 117 -12.27 -10.02 -8.51
N THR A 118 -12.69 -11.22 -8.14
CA THR A 118 -11.77 -12.34 -7.92
C THR A 118 -11.70 -13.12 -9.23
N VAL A 119 -10.48 -13.36 -9.71
CA VAL A 119 -10.24 -13.99 -11.00
C VAL A 119 -9.34 -15.20 -10.87
N GLU A 120 -9.52 -16.20 -11.74
CA GLU A 120 -8.69 -17.40 -11.79
C GLU A 120 -8.32 -17.81 -13.23
N TRP A 121 -7.17 -18.45 -13.38
CA TRP A 121 -6.72 -19.06 -14.62
C TRP A 121 -5.70 -20.17 -14.36
N ASP A 122 -5.47 -21.04 -15.34
CA ASP A 122 -4.43 -22.08 -15.27
C ASP A 122 -3.04 -21.45 -15.44
N SER A 123 -2.13 -21.66 -14.47
CA SER A 123 -0.78 -21.08 -14.54
C SER A 123 0.03 -21.58 -15.73
N ALA A 124 -0.32 -22.73 -16.31
CA ALA A 124 0.31 -23.23 -17.53
C ALA A 124 -0.11 -22.46 -18.79
N SER A 125 -1.25 -21.75 -18.75
CA SER A 125 -1.79 -21.00 -19.89
C SER A 125 -1.35 -19.54 -19.92
N LEU A 126 -1.12 -18.95 -18.74
CA LEU A 126 -0.72 -17.56 -18.56
C LEU A 126 0.06 -17.44 -17.24
N SER A 127 1.32 -17.03 -17.30
CA SER A 127 2.11 -16.79 -16.09
C SER A 127 1.60 -15.55 -15.35
N TRP A 128 1.85 -15.47 -14.05
CA TRP A 128 1.51 -14.30 -13.24
C TRP A 128 2.19 -13.03 -13.75
N ALA A 129 3.45 -13.14 -14.16
CA ALA A 129 4.21 -12.07 -14.78
C ALA A 129 3.54 -11.55 -16.07
N ASP A 130 3.04 -12.43 -16.94
CA ASP A 130 2.34 -12.03 -18.16
C ASP A 130 0.93 -11.49 -17.86
N PHE A 131 0.25 -12.00 -16.85
CA PHE A 131 -0.99 -11.40 -16.35
C PHE A 131 -0.76 -9.94 -15.93
N ARG A 132 0.29 -9.65 -15.14
CA ARG A 132 0.59 -8.28 -14.71
C ARG A 132 1.13 -7.40 -15.82
N GLY A 133 2.05 -7.92 -16.64
CA GLY A 133 2.74 -7.17 -17.69
C GLY A 133 1.86 -6.91 -18.92
N LYS A 134 1.18 -7.95 -19.42
CA LYS A 134 0.52 -7.94 -20.74
C LYS A 134 -1.00 -7.79 -20.64
N VAL A 135 -1.63 -8.42 -19.64
CA VAL A 135 -3.09 -8.34 -19.47
C VAL A 135 -3.47 -7.08 -18.70
N LEU A 136 -2.91 -6.87 -17.51
CA LEU A 136 -3.16 -5.69 -16.68
C LEU A 136 -2.45 -4.45 -17.22
N GLY A 137 -1.15 -4.57 -17.52
CA GLY A 137 -0.30 -3.47 -17.99
C GLY A 137 0.54 -2.83 -16.88
N ALA A 138 1.63 -2.16 -17.27
CA ALA A 138 2.53 -1.46 -16.36
C ALA A 138 1.80 -0.44 -15.46
N THR A 139 2.35 -0.18 -14.27
CA THR A 139 1.76 0.75 -13.28
C THR A 139 1.57 2.15 -13.85
N ASP A 140 2.51 2.63 -14.66
CA ASP A 140 2.35 3.83 -15.47
C ASP A 140 1.61 3.45 -16.78
N PRO A 141 0.35 3.88 -16.97
CA PRO A 141 -0.40 3.56 -18.19
C PRO A 141 0.27 4.05 -19.48
N GLY A 142 1.12 5.09 -19.40
CA GLY A 142 1.85 5.63 -20.54
C GLY A 142 2.92 4.67 -21.09
N THR A 143 3.42 3.76 -20.25
CA THR A 143 4.40 2.72 -20.61
C THR A 143 3.81 1.31 -20.64
N ALA A 144 2.53 1.16 -20.30
CA ALA A 144 1.82 -0.11 -20.37
C ALA A 144 1.67 -0.60 -21.82
N GLU A 145 1.77 -1.91 -22.02
CA GLU A 145 1.67 -2.54 -23.34
C GLU A 145 0.33 -2.24 -24.02
N ALA A 146 0.36 -2.01 -25.34
CA ALA A 146 -0.83 -1.78 -26.14
C ALA A 146 -1.84 -2.94 -25.97
N GLY A 147 -3.10 -2.62 -25.70
CA GLY A 147 -4.15 -3.62 -25.47
C GLY A 147 -4.19 -4.21 -24.05
N SER A 148 -3.33 -3.78 -23.13
CA SER A 148 -3.47 -4.08 -21.70
C SER A 148 -4.57 -3.23 -21.05
N CYS A 149 -5.16 -3.69 -19.93
CA CYS A 149 -6.25 -2.98 -19.24
C CYS A 149 -5.91 -1.51 -18.95
N ARG A 150 -4.76 -1.24 -18.31
CA ARG A 150 -4.35 0.12 -17.95
C ARG A 150 -4.12 0.99 -19.17
N ARG A 151 -3.55 0.42 -20.24
CA ARG A 151 -3.33 1.13 -21.49
C ARG A 151 -4.65 1.47 -22.19
N MET A 152 -5.59 0.53 -22.27
CA MET A 152 -6.91 0.76 -22.84
C MET A 152 -7.69 1.81 -22.06
N VAL A 153 -7.62 1.79 -20.72
CA VAL A 153 -8.24 2.83 -19.87
C VAL A 153 -7.62 4.20 -20.12
N LEU A 154 -6.29 4.29 -20.27
CA LEU A 154 -5.62 5.54 -20.65
C LEU A 154 -6.06 6.01 -22.03
N GLU A 155 -6.03 5.16 -23.06
CA GLU A 155 -6.31 5.59 -24.44
C GLU A 155 -7.78 6.03 -24.63
N GLN A 156 -8.70 5.44 -23.88
CA GLN A 156 -10.15 5.64 -24.04
C GLN A 156 -10.77 6.42 -22.88
N TRP A 157 -9.97 7.07 -22.02
CA TRP A 157 -10.44 7.59 -20.72
C TRP A 157 -11.69 8.49 -20.81
N LYS A 158 -11.77 9.35 -21.83
CA LYS A 158 -12.93 10.24 -22.06
C LYS A 158 -14.19 9.45 -22.41
N ASP A 159 -14.07 8.50 -23.33
CA ASP A 159 -15.19 7.67 -23.80
C ASP A 159 -15.65 6.70 -22.71
N LEU A 160 -14.73 6.29 -21.85
CA LEU A 160 -14.99 5.49 -20.65
C LEU A 160 -15.59 6.30 -19.48
N GLY A 161 -15.70 7.62 -19.62
CA GLY A 161 -16.34 8.51 -18.65
C GLY A 161 -15.47 8.96 -17.48
N LEU A 162 -14.14 8.82 -17.57
CA LEU A 162 -13.22 9.32 -16.55
C LEU A 162 -13.18 10.86 -16.57
N GLN A 163 -13.01 11.45 -15.38
CA GLN A 163 -12.97 12.91 -15.22
C GLN A 163 -11.59 13.51 -15.53
N SER A 164 -10.55 12.69 -15.49
CA SER A 164 -9.18 13.10 -15.76
C SER A 164 -8.43 11.97 -16.45
N GLU A 165 -7.41 12.35 -17.21
CA GLU A 165 -6.47 11.40 -17.81
C GLU A 165 -5.77 10.56 -16.72
N PRO A 166 -5.72 9.23 -16.87
CA PRO A 166 -5.00 8.34 -15.97
C PRO A 166 -3.52 8.71 -15.81
N ASN A 167 -2.99 8.47 -14.62
CA ASN A 167 -1.57 8.64 -14.29
C ASN A 167 -1.08 7.48 -13.42
N VAL A 168 0.17 7.52 -12.95
CA VAL A 168 0.77 6.44 -12.14
C VAL A 168 -0.05 6.11 -10.87
N GLY A 169 -0.59 7.12 -10.18
CA GLY A 169 -1.40 6.91 -8.98
C GLY A 169 -2.83 6.49 -9.30
N ASP A 170 -3.43 7.16 -10.28
CA ASP A 170 -4.78 6.94 -10.78
C ASP A 170 -4.72 6.22 -12.13
N ASN A 171 -4.30 4.95 -12.09
CA ASN A 171 -3.99 4.12 -13.26
C ASN A 171 -5.13 3.17 -13.66
N GLY A 172 -6.38 3.47 -13.30
CA GLY A 172 -7.55 2.66 -13.61
C GLY A 172 -7.73 1.40 -12.75
N VAL A 173 -6.82 0.44 -12.84
CA VAL A 173 -7.03 -0.93 -12.34
C VAL A 173 -5.89 -1.40 -11.43
N HIS A 174 -6.26 -1.96 -10.28
CA HIS A 174 -5.39 -2.70 -9.36
C HIS A 174 -5.51 -4.21 -9.61
N ALA A 175 -4.41 -4.94 -9.46
CA ALA A 175 -4.43 -6.40 -9.31
C ALA A 175 -3.30 -6.86 -8.38
N SER A 176 -3.50 -7.97 -7.69
CA SER A 176 -2.52 -8.60 -6.80
C SER A 176 -1.18 -8.87 -7.48
N ALA A 177 -0.08 -8.70 -6.75
CA ALA A 177 1.27 -8.87 -7.29
C ALA A 177 1.82 -10.31 -7.23
N SER A 178 1.19 -11.19 -6.44
CA SER A 178 1.51 -12.62 -6.32
C SER A 178 0.30 -13.42 -5.80
N PRO A 179 0.32 -14.76 -5.87
CA PRO A 179 -0.68 -15.61 -5.23
C PRO A 179 -0.83 -15.33 -3.72
N PHE A 180 0.29 -15.07 -3.03
CA PHE A 180 0.27 -14.75 -1.61
C PHE A 180 -0.35 -13.40 -1.30
N GLU A 181 -0.01 -12.36 -2.06
CA GLU A 181 -0.65 -11.05 -1.92
C GLU A 181 -2.13 -11.10 -2.28
N ALA A 182 -2.52 -11.95 -3.24
CA ALA A 182 -3.92 -12.17 -3.56
C ALA A 182 -4.70 -12.80 -2.40
N LEU A 183 -4.11 -13.77 -1.69
CA LEU A 183 -4.67 -14.26 -0.42
C LEU A 183 -4.79 -13.11 0.59
N ALA A 184 -3.71 -12.38 0.86
CA ALA A 184 -3.71 -11.28 1.83
C ALA A 184 -4.79 -10.21 1.51
N GLU A 185 -4.97 -9.92 0.23
CA GLU A 185 -6.00 -9.01 -0.26
C GLU A 185 -7.41 -9.58 -0.07
N ARG A 186 -7.68 -10.85 -0.40
CA ARG A 186 -9.00 -11.45 -0.17
C ARG A 186 -9.35 -11.55 1.32
N LEU A 187 -8.39 -11.87 2.19
CA LEU A 187 -8.58 -11.84 3.65
C LEU A 187 -8.99 -10.44 4.11
N ASN A 188 -8.34 -9.40 3.58
CA ASN A 188 -8.62 -8.01 3.94
C ASN A 188 -9.95 -7.51 3.35
N TRP A 189 -10.10 -7.53 2.02
CA TRP A 189 -11.19 -6.89 1.28
C TRP A 189 -12.50 -7.67 1.34
N LEU A 190 -12.43 -9.00 1.34
CA LEU A 190 -13.60 -9.87 1.25
C LEU A 190 -13.92 -10.58 2.57
N GLY A 191 -13.05 -10.45 3.58
CA GLY A 191 -13.20 -11.17 4.84
C GLY A 191 -13.08 -12.69 4.68
N ALA A 192 -12.36 -13.14 3.65
CA ALA A 192 -12.07 -14.56 3.46
C ALA A 192 -11.29 -15.12 4.66
N GLU A 193 -11.35 -16.43 4.85
CA GLU A 193 -10.57 -17.14 5.86
C GLU A 193 -9.52 -18.03 5.20
N VAL A 194 -8.32 -18.10 5.79
CA VAL A 194 -7.18 -18.91 5.28
C VAL A 194 -7.60 -20.36 5.05
N GLU A 195 -8.42 -20.91 5.94
CA GLU A 195 -8.89 -22.29 5.89
C GLU A 195 -9.89 -22.57 4.77
N THR A 196 -10.56 -21.54 4.25
CA THR A 196 -11.57 -21.68 3.20
C THR A 196 -11.10 -21.16 1.85
N ASP A 197 -10.10 -20.27 1.84
CA ASP A 197 -9.45 -19.76 0.63
C ASP A 197 -8.61 -20.85 -0.04
N GLU A 198 -8.66 -20.94 -1.37
CA GLU A 198 -7.97 -22.00 -2.10
C GLU A 198 -6.44 -21.93 -1.96
N PHE A 199 -5.85 -20.73 -2.04
CA PHE A 199 -4.41 -20.58 -1.82
C PHE A 199 -4.06 -20.71 -0.33
N GLY A 200 -4.93 -20.21 0.55
CA GLY A 200 -4.77 -20.37 2.00
C GLY A 200 -4.71 -21.84 2.43
N LYS A 201 -5.63 -22.68 1.95
CA LYS A 201 -5.61 -24.14 2.15
C LYS A 201 -4.33 -24.75 1.62
N ALA A 202 -3.92 -24.38 0.41
CA ALA A 202 -2.70 -24.91 -0.20
C ALA A 202 -1.45 -24.57 0.63
N MET A 203 -1.39 -23.38 1.25
CA MET A 203 -0.31 -23.03 2.19
C MET A 203 -0.33 -23.85 3.48
N LEU A 204 -1.52 -24.12 4.03
CA LEU A 204 -1.68 -24.96 5.22
C LEU A 204 -1.28 -26.41 4.92
N GLU A 205 -1.72 -26.97 3.78
CA GLU A 205 -1.32 -28.30 3.30
C GLU A 205 0.18 -28.38 3.04
N ALA A 206 0.78 -27.30 2.51
CA ALA A 206 2.21 -27.15 2.35
C ALA A 206 2.98 -27.09 3.69
N GLY A 207 2.29 -27.13 4.83
CA GLY A 207 2.88 -27.20 6.17
C GLY A 207 3.14 -25.84 6.82
N ILE A 208 2.70 -24.74 6.20
CA ILE A 208 2.93 -23.38 6.72
C ILE A 208 1.84 -23.08 7.77
N PRO A 209 2.21 -22.81 9.04
CA PRO A 209 1.20 -22.55 10.08
C PRO A 209 0.37 -21.29 9.79
N LYS A 210 -0.92 -21.32 10.16
CA LYS A 210 -1.83 -20.16 10.00
C LYS A 210 -1.25 -18.88 10.61
N ASP A 211 -0.67 -18.95 11.80
CA ASP A 211 -0.09 -17.77 12.46
C ASP A 211 1.06 -17.16 11.64
N THR A 212 1.87 -18.00 10.99
CA THR A 212 2.93 -17.56 10.08
C THR A 212 2.33 -16.87 8.85
N ILE A 213 1.32 -17.49 8.22
CA ILE A 213 0.58 -16.90 7.08
C ILE A 213 0.03 -15.52 7.45
N MET A 214 -0.63 -15.41 8.60
CA MET A 214 -1.21 -14.14 9.07
C MET A 214 -0.15 -13.08 9.37
N GLN A 215 0.99 -13.45 9.97
CA GLN A 215 2.10 -12.51 10.16
C GLN A 215 2.68 -12.01 8.83
N TRP A 216 2.78 -12.90 7.86
CA TRP A 216 3.31 -12.65 6.53
C TRP A 216 2.47 -11.67 5.71
N THR A 217 1.16 -11.56 5.94
CA THR A 217 0.29 -10.55 5.31
C THR A 217 0.74 -9.09 5.54
N LYS A 218 1.64 -8.85 6.50
CA LYS A 218 2.18 -7.52 6.83
C LYS A 218 3.48 -7.19 6.09
N ASP A 219 3.89 -8.03 5.15
CA ASP A 219 5.14 -7.94 4.40
C ASP A 219 6.39 -7.82 5.32
N PRO A 220 6.66 -8.83 6.17
CA PRO A 220 7.84 -8.82 7.02
C PRO A 220 9.12 -8.96 6.19
N GLN A 221 10.23 -8.51 6.78
CA GLN A 221 11.55 -8.88 6.28
C GLN A 221 11.89 -10.28 6.77
N VAL A 222 12.21 -11.19 5.85
CA VAL A 222 12.57 -12.60 6.12
C VAL A 222 13.99 -12.88 5.63
N GLU A 223 14.67 -13.83 6.27
CA GLU A 223 15.95 -14.34 5.78
C GLU A 223 15.72 -15.47 4.79
N PHE A 224 16.31 -15.36 3.60
CA PHE A 224 16.24 -16.37 2.56
C PHE A 224 17.53 -16.37 1.74
N GLU A 225 18.12 -17.56 1.56
CA GLU A 225 19.36 -17.78 0.80
C GLU A 225 20.52 -16.84 1.19
N GLY A 226 20.67 -16.58 2.50
CA GLY A 226 21.74 -15.75 3.04
C GLY A 226 21.53 -14.24 2.87
N SER A 227 20.35 -13.82 2.42
CA SER A 227 19.96 -12.42 2.31
C SER A 227 18.66 -12.14 3.06
N LYS A 228 18.51 -10.94 3.60
CA LYS A 228 17.24 -10.48 4.18
C LYS A 228 16.46 -9.75 3.10
N ALA A 229 15.19 -10.03 2.90
CA ALA A 229 14.35 -9.37 1.90
C ALA A 229 12.88 -9.27 2.36
N SER A 230 12.11 -8.41 1.70
CA SER A 230 10.65 -8.38 1.88
C SER A 230 10.05 -9.69 1.39
N LEU A 231 9.11 -10.24 2.18
CA LEU A 231 8.42 -11.46 1.79
C LEU A 231 7.63 -11.27 0.49
N PHE A 232 6.93 -10.14 0.33
CA PHE A 232 6.18 -9.87 -0.89
C PHE A 232 7.12 -9.80 -2.09
N ASP A 233 8.24 -9.09 -1.97
CA ASP A 233 9.23 -8.99 -3.05
C ASP A 233 9.83 -10.38 -3.42
N LEU A 234 9.95 -11.30 -2.45
CA LEU A 234 10.41 -12.67 -2.73
C LEU A 234 9.38 -13.50 -3.48
N LEU A 235 8.09 -13.23 -3.31
CA LEU A 235 6.99 -14.01 -3.89
C LEU A 235 6.35 -13.35 -5.12
N GLU A 236 6.73 -12.10 -5.43
CA GLU A 236 6.23 -11.31 -6.56
C GLU A 236 6.42 -12.05 -7.90
N ASP A 237 5.41 -11.95 -8.78
CA ASP A 237 5.40 -12.51 -10.14
C ASP A 237 5.57 -14.03 -10.26
N LEU A 238 5.58 -14.75 -9.14
CA LEU A 238 5.61 -16.21 -9.14
C LEU A 238 4.22 -16.79 -9.43
N ASP A 239 4.20 -17.86 -10.23
CA ASP A 239 3.02 -18.69 -10.38
C ASP A 239 2.74 -19.50 -9.11
N VAL A 240 1.48 -19.92 -8.94
CA VAL A 240 0.96 -20.56 -7.72
C VAL A 240 1.86 -21.66 -7.15
N LYS A 241 2.43 -22.52 -8.01
CA LYS A 241 3.30 -23.62 -7.58
C LYS A 241 4.64 -23.11 -7.07
N ASP A 242 5.29 -22.23 -7.81
CA ASP A 242 6.61 -21.69 -7.45
C ASP A 242 6.50 -20.78 -6.21
N CYS A 243 5.39 -20.05 -6.09
CA CYS A 243 5.05 -19.25 -4.91
C CYS A 243 4.93 -20.14 -3.66
N LEU A 244 4.18 -21.25 -3.74
CA LEU A 244 4.05 -22.21 -2.63
C LEU A 244 5.39 -22.85 -2.26
N GLN A 245 6.16 -23.30 -3.25
CA GLN A 245 7.46 -23.93 -3.01
C GLN A 245 8.44 -22.97 -2.35
N LYS A 246 8.49 -21.72 -2.80
CA LYS A 246 9.34 -20.69 -2.20
C LYS A 246 8.85 -20.33 -0.79
N ALA A 247 7.55 -20.24 -0.58
CA ALA A 247 6.96 -20.03 0.74
C ALA A 247 7.32 -21.17 1.72
N GLN A 248 7.28 -22.44 1.29
CA GLN A 248 7.73 -23.58 2.11
C GLN A 248 9.20 -23.46 2.49
N ALA A 249 10.06 -23.13 1.52
CA ALA A 249 11.48 -22.98 1.73
C ALA A 249 11.79 -21.85 2.73
N ILE A 250 11.09 -20.72 2.62
CA ILE A 250 11.19 -19.59 3.58
C ILE A 250 10.73 -20.01 4.98
N ALA A 251 9.63 -20.77 5.09
CA ALA A 251 9.14 -21.25 6.38
C ALA A 251 9.96 -22.40 6.98
N GLY A 252 10.83 -23.05 6.20
CA GLY A 252 11.59 -24.22 6.63
C GLY A 252 10.69 -25.44 6.87
N VAL A 253 9.61 -25.58 6.10
CA VAL A 253 8.60 -26.65 6.25
C VAL A 253 8.53 -27.50 5.00
N THR A 254 7.88 -28.66 5.11
CA THR A 254 7.59 -29.56 4.00
C THR A 254 6.13 -29.97 4.01
N GLY A 255 5.58 -30.24 2.83
CA GLY A 255 4.20 -30.63 2.63
C GLY A 255 3.87 -30.74 1.14
N PRO A 256 2.69 -31.26 0.77
CA PRO A 256 2.27 -31.33 -0.63
C PRO A 256 2.19 -29.95 -1.30
N VAL A 257 2.50 -29.91 -2.60
CA VAL A 257 2.30 -28.73 -3.46
C VAL A 257 1.56 -29.20 -4.71
N SER A 258 0.25 -28.97 -4.76
CA SER A 258 -0.63 -29.46 -5.84
C SER A 258 -1.48 -28.37 -6.51
N ALA A 259 -1.41 -27.11 -6.06
CA ALA A 259 -2.16 -26.03 -6.66
C ALA A 259 -1.62 -25.70 -8.07
N THR A 260 -2.52 -25.53 -9.04
CA THR A 260 -2.19 -25.29 -10.46
C THR A 260 -2.86 -24.04 -11.04
N LYS A 261 -3.80 -23.44 -10.33
CA LYS A 261 -4.48 -22.22 -10.77
C LYS A 261 -3.93 -21.00 -10.06
N ASN A 262 -3.66 -19.96 -10.83
CA ASN A 262 -3.45 -18.63 -10.29
C ASN A 262 -4.81 -18.02 -9.94
N GLN A 263 -4.87 -17.29 -8.83
CA GLN A 263 -6.06 -16.56 -8.40
C GLN A 263 -5.70 -15.16 -7.90
N ALA A 264 -6.14 -14.12 -8.58
CA ALA A 264 -5.87 -12.73 -8.22
C ALA A 264 -7.11 -12.01 -7.69
N PHE A 265 -6.90 -11.05 -6.79
CA PHE A 265 -7.87 -10.03 -6.45
C PHE A 265 -7.59 -8.79 -7.31
N VAL A 266 -8.64 -8.30 -7.97
CA VAL A 266 -8.57 -7.18 -8.92
C VAL A 266 -9.63 -6.17 -8.51
N PHE A 267 -9.34 -4.87 -8.63
CA PHE A 267 -10.41 -3.89 -8.59
C PHE A 267 -10.16 -2.70 -9.51
N VAL A 268 -11.25 -2.15 -10.04
CA VAL A 268 -11.28 -0.84 -10.66
C VAL A 268 -11.22 0.20 -9.55
N LYS A 269 -10.21 1.08 -9.60
CA LYS A 269 -9.97 2.14 -8.61
C LYS A 269 -11.08 3.20 -8.64
N PRO A 270 -11.33 3.92 -7.53
CA PRO A 270 -12.47 4.84 -7.41
C PRO A 270 -12.59 5.88 -8.54
N HIS A 271 -11.48 6.45 -9.01
CA HIS A 271 -11.50 7.44 -10.09
C HIS A 271 -11.96 6.88 -11.45
N ALA A 272 -11.95 5.56 -11.62
CA ALA A 272 -12.26 4.87 -12.86
C ALA A 272 -13.50 3.96 -12.74
N VAL A 273 -14.23 3.97 -11.62
CA VAL A 273 -15.45 3.16 -11.47
C VAL A 273 -16.55 3.76 -12.34
N THR A 274 -16.65 3.26 -13.57
CA THR A 274 -17.77 3.48 -14.49
C THR A 274 -18.20 2.12 -15.05
N ALA A 275 -19.46 2.02 -15.50
CA ALA A 275 -19.95 0.79 -16.13
C ALA A 275 -19.11 0.40 -17.36
N ALA A 276 -18.61 1.38 -18.12
CA ALA A 276 -17.79 1.17 -19.30
C ALA A 276 -16.41 0.59 -18.95
N VAL A 277 -15.75 1.12 -17.91
CA VAL A 277 -14.46 0.58 -17.46
C VAL A 277 -14.62 -0.83 -16.90
N VAL A 278 -15.63 -1.07 -16.07
CA VAL A 278 -15.88 -2.41 -15.51
C VAL A 278 -16.13 -3.42 -16.62
N LEU A 279 -16.96 -3.07 -17.62
CA LEU A 279 -17.20 -3.93 -18.78
C LEU A 279 -15.91 -4.18 -19.60
N LEU A 280 -15.10 -3.14 -19.82
CA LEU A 280 -13.82 -3.26 -20.52
C LEU A 280 -12.88 -4.25 -19.81
N VAL A 281 -12.75 -4.14 -18.49
CA VAL A 281 -11.88 -5.03 -17.70
C VAL A 281 -12.39 -6.47 -17.74
N LYS A 282 -13.70 -6.67 -17.56
CA LYS A 282 -14.31 -8.01 -17.64
C LYS A 282 -14.12 -8.66 -19.01
N ASN A 283 -14.33 -7.91 -20.09
CA ASN A 283 -14.12 -8.40 -21.46
C ASN A 283 -12.65 -8.76 -21.68
N LYS A 284 -11.72 -7.89 -21.27
CA LYS A 284 -10.29 -8.16 -21.41
C LYS A 284 -9.86 -9.44 -20.69
N PHE A 285 -10.41 -9.72 -19.51
CA PHE A 285 -10.15 -10.97 -18.79
C PHE A 285 -10.72 -12.18 -19.53
N GLY A 286 -11.98 -12.11 -20.00
CA GLY A 286 -12.57 -13.17 -20.82
C GLY A 286 -11.77 -13.48 -22.08
N ASP A 287 -11.36 -12.45 -22.82
CA ASP A 287 -10.53 -12.56 -24.02
C ASP A 287 -9.13 -13.13 -23.74
N SER A 288 -8.65 -13.00 -22.51
CA SER A 288 -7.35 -13.52 -22.05
C SER A 288 -7.46 -14.90 -21.40
N GLY A 289 -8.63 -15.56 -21.47
CA GLY A 289 -8.85 -16.88 -20.86
C GLY A 289 -8.94 -16.87 -19.33
N ILE A 290 -9.15 -15.71 -18.72
CA ILE A 290 -9.26 -15.53 -17.27
C ILE A 290 -10.73 -15.56 -16.87
N SER A 291 -11.07 -16.43 -15.92
CA SER A 291 -12.43 -16.57 -15.39
C SER A 291 -12.63 -15.66 -14.19
N ILE A 292 -13.78 -15.00 -14.10
CA ILE A 292 -14.20 -14.23 -12.92
C ILE A 292 -15.02 -15.18 -12.03
N THR A 293 -14.60 -15.37 -10.79
CA THR A 293 -15.23 -16.29 -9.83
C THR A 293 -16.11 -15.59 -8.80
N ASP A 294 -15.84 -14.32 -8.53
CA ASP A 294 -16.67 -13.44 -7.71
C ASP A 294 -16.48 -11.99 -8.17
N ASP A 295 -17.50 -11.15 -8.04
CA ASP A 295 -17.39 -9.73 -8.32
C ASP A 295 -18.43 -8.92 -7.53
N GLY A 296 -18.10 -7.65 -7.28
CA GLY A 296 -18.98 -6.80 -6.51
C GLY A 296 -18.51 -5.37 -6.41
N ILE A 297 -19.23 -4.61 -5.57
CA ILE A 297 -18.93 -3.21 -5.27
C ILE A 297 -18.71 -3.08 -3.77
N LEU A 298 -17.61 -2.42 -3.38
CA LEU A 298 -17.37 -2.00 -2.00
C LEU A 298 -17.43 -0.48 -1.95
N ASP A 299 -18.37 0.05 -1.18
CA ASP A 299 -18.58 1.49 -1.05
C ASP A 299 -17.61 2.14 -0.05
N ASN A 300 -17.50 3.47 -0.12
CA ASN A 300 -16.59 4.24 0.74
C ASN A 300 -16.82 4.00 2.24
N LYS A 301 -18.08 3.77 2.66
CA LYS A 301 -18.43 3.51 4.07
C LYS A 301 -17.85 2.18 4.54
N THR A 302 -18.04 1.11 3.76
CA THR A 302 -17.48 -0.20 4.06
C THR A 302 -15.96 -0.15 4.10
N ILE A 303 -15.34 0.53 3.13
CA ILE A 303 -13.89 0.69 3.06
C ILE A 303 -13.35 1.43 4.30
N GLU A 304 -14.03 2.49 4.72
CA GLU A 304 -13.68 3.28 5.89
C GLU A 304 -13.87 2.51 7.20
N GLU A 305 -15.06 1.93 7.43
CA GLU A 305 -15.41 1.24 8.67
C GLU A 305 -14.52 0.02 8.92
N LYS A 306 -14.20 -0.74 7.86
CA LYS A 306 -13.34 -1.93 7.95
C LYS A 306 -11.86 -1.63 7.74
N LEU A 307 -11.48 -0.37 7.52
CA LEU A 307 -10.08 0.07 7.34
C LEU A 307 -9.40 -0.67 6.17
N LEU A 308 -10.15 -0.96 5.11
CA LEU A 308 -9.70 -1.86 4.03
C LEU A 308 -8.51 -1.29 3.26
N ILE A 309 -8.58 0.00 2.90
CA ILE A 309 -7.49 0.67 2.19
C ILE A 309 -6.27 0.92 3.10
N ASP A 310 -6.51 1.09 4.39
CA ASP A 310 -5.48 1.26 5.41
C ASP A 310 -4.62 0.00 5.59
N ASN A 311 -5.27 -1.16 5.59
CA ASN A 311 -4.61 -2.45 5.62
C ASN A 311 -3.94 -2.78 4.29
N HIS A 312 -4.60 -2.50 3.17
CA HIS A 312 -4.03 -2.75 1.83
C HIS A 312 -2.72 -1.98 1.60
N TYR A 313 -2.66 -0.69 1.97
CA TYR A 313 -1.43 0.09 1.89
C TYR A 313 -0.51 -0.04 3.11
N TYR A 314 -0.73 -1.01 3.99
CA TYR A 314 0.10 -1.21 5.17
C TYR A 314 1.58 -1.42 4.78
N ALA A 315 1.88 -2.27 3.80
CA ALA A 315 3.26 -2.58 3.39
C ALA A 315 3.97 -1.35 2.81
N ILE A 316 3.29 -0.57 1.95
CA ILE A 316 3.84 0.68 1.39
C ILE A 316 4.06 1.70 2.52
N ALA A 317 3.10 1.85 3.42
CA ALA A 317 3.26 2.68 4.59
C ALA A 317 4.38 2.15 5.49
N ASN A 318 4.62 0.85 5.59
CA ASN A 318 5.74 0.29 6.36
C ASN A 318 7.09 0.66 5.72
N LYS A 319 7.26 0.41 4.41
CA LYS A 319 8.48 0.68 3.63
C LYS A 319 8.81 2.18 3.52
N ALA A 320 7.82 3.02 3.19
CA ALA A 320 7.99 4.46 3.06
C ALA A 320 8.36 5.12 4.40
N SER A 321 8.00 4.43 5.48
CA SER A 321 7.89 5.02 6.79
C SER A 321 8.79 4.26 7.77
N LEU A 322 8.42 3.11 8.31
CA LEU A 322 9.14 2.43 9.41
C LEU A 322 10.51 1.85 9.01
N SER A 323 10.61 1.19 7.85
CA SER A 323 11.84 0.50 7.42
C SER A 323 12.96 1.47 7.05
N LYS A 324 14.21 1.20 7.47
CA LYS A 324 15.37 1.99 7.04
C LYS A 324 15.90 1.46 5.70
N PRO A 325 16.47 2.32 4.84
CA PRO A 325 17.09 1.89 3.58
C PRO A 325 18.09 0.75 3.72
N LYS A 326 18.90 0.75 4.79
CA LYS A 326 19.85 -0.34 5.08
C LYS A 326 19.19 -1.68 5.41
N ASP A 327 17.93 -1.65 5.85
CA ASP A 327 17.12 -2.82 6.18
C ASP A 327 16.24 -3.22 4.99
N LEU A 328 16.27 -2.45 3.90
CA LEU A 328 15.63 -2.77 2.63
C LEU A 328 16.68 -3.40 1.72
N ASN A 329 16.33 -4.55 1.15
CA ASN A 329 17.15 -5.23 0.17
C ASN A 329 16.33 -5.42 -1.11
N PRO A 330 16.29 -4.40 -1.99
CA PRO A 330 15.62 -4.52 -3.27
C PRO A 330 16.18 -5.71 -4.07
N PRO A 331 15.38 -6.35 -4.93
CA PRO A 331 15.87 -7.42 -5.79
C PRO A 331 17.09 -6.99 -6.63
N ALA A 332 18.01 -7.92 -6.93
CA ALA A 332 19.27 -7.62 -7.64
C ALA A 332 19.06 -6.85 -8.95
N ALA A 333 18.08 -7.27 -9.77
CA ALA A 333 17.71 -6.57 -11.00
C ALA A 333 17.30 -5.10 -10.75
N LYS A 334 16.62 -4.81 -9.64
CA LYS A 334 16.26 -3.44 -9.24
C LYS A 334 17.45 -2.64 -8.73
N GLN A 335 18.43 -3.28 -8.11
CA GLN A 335 19.70 -2.63 -7.76
C GLN A 335 20.53 -2.27 -9.02
N GLU A 336 20.51 -3.13 -10.05
CA GLU A 336 21.14 -2.85 -11.34
C GLU A 336 20.45 -1.70 -12.10
N GLU A 337 19.11 -1.71 -12.16
CA GLU A 337 18.32 -0.59 -12.71
C GLU A 337 18.64 0.72 -11.99
N PHE A 338 18.70 0.69 -10.65
CA PHE A 338 19.07 1.84 -9.82
C PHE A 338 20.49 2.34 -10.17
N ALA A 339 21.47 1.45 -10.25
CA ALA A 339 22.85 1.82 -10.58
C ALA A 339 22.97 2.46 -11.96
N LYS A 340 22.25 1.92 -12.96
CA LYS A 340 22.22 2.48 -14.32
C LYS A 340 21.55 3.85 -14.37
N MET A 341 20.48 4.04 -13.60
CA MET A 341 19.70 5.28 -13.60
C MET A 341 20.42 6.43 -12.88
N PHE A 342 21.06 6.12 -11.74
CA PHE A 342 21.64 7.13 -10.86
C PHE A 342 23.18 7.20 -10.93
N GLY A 343 23.82 6.30 -11.67
CA GLY A 343 25.29 6.22 -11.74
C GLY A 343 25.94 5.81 -10.42
N LEU A 344 25.17 5.23 -9.50
CA LEU A 344 25.56 4.92 -8.12
C LEU A 344 24.95 3.59 -7.69
N THR A 345 25.75 2.65 -7.21
CA THR A 345 25.23 1.35 -6.77
C THR A 345 24.38 1.50 -5.50
N TRP A 346 23.44 0.57 -5.26
CA TRP A 346 22.63 0.59 -4.03
C TRP A 346 23.51 0.56 -2.77
N ALA A 347 24.56 -0.28 -2.75
CA ALA A 347 25.51 -0.37 -1.64
C ALA A 347 26.26 0.94 -1.41
N ASP A 348 26.76 1.58 -2.48
CA ASP A 348 27.44 2.88 -2.36
C ASP A 348 26.49 3.98 -1.90
N ALA A 349 25.24 3.96 -2.39
CA ALA A 349 24.23 4.93 -2.00
C ALA A 349 23.85 4.81 -0.51
N LEU A 350 23.83 3.59 0.02
CA LEU A 350 23.70 3.33 1.47
C LEU A 350 24.96 3.79 2.24
N ALA A 351 26.15 3.46 1.75
CA ALA A 351 27.42 3.83 2.41
C ALA A 351 27.65 5.34 2.45
N GLN A 352 27.24 6.05 1.41
CA GLN A 352 27.28 7.51 1.32
C GLN A 352 26.14 8.18 2.10
N GLY A 353 25.16 7.40 2.58
CA GLY A 353 24.01 7.94 3.29
C GLY A 353 23.16 8.87 2.42
N VAL A 354 23.00 8.58 1.14
CA VAL A 354 22.20 9.41 0.20
C VAL A 354 20.85 8.78 -0.13
N VAL A 355 20.61 7.54 0.33
CA VAL A 355 19.31 6.88 0.24
C VAL A 355 18.58 7.01 1.56
N TYR A 356 17.33 7.41 1.46
CA TYR A 356 16.43 7.61 2.57
C TYR A 356 15.08 7.00 2.23
N ASN A 357 14.37 6.46 3.23
CA ASN A 357 12.92 6.27 3.05
C ASN A 357 12.29 7.67 2.89
N ALA A 358 11.06 7.73 2.36
CA ALA A 358 10.34 8.99 2.15
C ALA A 358 10.35 9.86 3.41
N VAL A 359 10.40 9.19 4.56
CA VAL A 359 10.44 9.85 5.84
C VAL A 359 11.81 10.46 6.19
N ASP A 360 12.93 9.79 5.93
CA ASP A 360 14.28 10.22 6.29
C ASP A 360 14.78 11.29 5.32
N GLY A 361 14.36 11.26 4.05
CA GLY A 361 14.82 12.21 3.04
C GLY A 361 14.09 13.56 3.06
N CYS A 362 13.03 13.68 3.89
CA CYS A 362 12.32 14.93 4.11
C CYS A 362 12.71 15.63 5.42
N ALA A 363 13.64 15.06 6.19
CA ALA A 363 14.26 15.66 7.37
C ALA A 363 15.47 16.48 6.93
#